data_AF-A0A371IJT5-F1
#
_entry.id   AF-A0A371IJT5-F1
#
_cell.length_a   1.000
_cell.length_b   1.000
_cell.length_c   1.000
_cell.angle_alpha   90.00
_cell.angle_beta   90.00
_cell.angle_gamma   90.00
#
_symmetry.space_group_name_H-M   'P 1'
#
loop_
_entity.id
_entity.type
_entity.pdbx_description
1 polymer ?
#
loop_
_entity_poly.entity_id
_entity_poly.type
_entity_poly.pdbx_seq_one_letter_code
_entity_poly.pdbx_strand_id
1 'polypeptide(L)'
;MKKATKEELLKLGFKEEEHEEEKCLSLKLNKGKDRFYHFLRWYEDEPDKFYIDEVLISKIKTISEEDFLVNTNNLTTNAIEHYKQIMEKLEKAN
;
A
#
# COMPACT_ATOMS: atom_id res chain seq x y z
N MET A 1 1.34 -12.14 10.40
CA MET A 1 0.34 -11.46 9.57
C MET A 1 -0.55 -12.55 8.98
N LYS A 2 -1.88 -12.35 8.89
CA LYS A 2 -2.76 -13.29 8.18
C LYS A 2 -2.69 -12.98 6.68
N LYS A 3 -2.83 -14.01 5.85
CA LYS A 3 -2.88 -13.91 4.39
C LYS A 3 -4.01 -12.99 3.97
N ALA A 4 -3.69 -11.85 3.38
CA ALA A 4 -4.72 -11.03 2.74
C ALA A 4 -5.26 -11.78 1.53
N THR A 5 -6.54 -11.60 1.21
CA THR A 5 -7.13 -12.19 0.01
C THR A 5 -7.40 -11.11 -1.03
N LYS A 6 -7.29 -11.48 -2.30
CA LYS A 6 -7.59 -10.60 -3.44
C LYS A 6 -8.97 -9.95 -3.32
N GLU A 7 -9.99 -10.71 -2.94
CA GLU A 7 -11.36 -10.19 -2.79
C GLU A 7 -11.48 -9.09 -1.72
N GLU A 8 -10.78 -9.24 -0.60
CA GLU A 8 -10.77 -8.21 0.45
C GLU A 8 -10.04 -6.95 0.00
N LEU A 9 -8.89 -7.11 -0.66
CA LEU A 9 -8.14 -6.00 -1.23
C LEU A 9 -8.96 -5.25 -2.28
N LEU A 10 -9.65 -5.96 -3.18
CA LEU A 10 -10.58 -5.35 -4.14
C LEU A 10 -11.69 -4.56 -3.44
N LYS A 11 -12.27 -5.09 -2.35
CA LYS A 11 -13.27 -4.37 -1.53
C LYS A 11 -12.71 -3.13 -0.84
N LEU A 12 -11.42 -3.14 -0.51
CA LEU A 12 -10.70 -2.00 0.07
C LEU A 12 -10.35 -0.93 -0.97
N GLY A 13 -10.58 -1.21 -2.25
CA GLY A 13 -10.36 -0.30 -3.37
C GLY A 13 -9.04 -0.54 -4.10
N PHE A 14 -8.33 -1.64 -3.81
CA PHE A 14 -7.17 -2.04 -4.61
C PHE A 14 -7.62 -2.31 -6.04
N LYS A 15 -6.72 -2.04 -6.98
CA LYS A 15 -6.91 -2.29 -8.39
C LYS A 15 -5.93 -3.36 -8.83
N GLU A 16 -6.42 -4.28 -9.66
CA GLU A 16 -5.54 -5.22 -10.35
C GLU A 16 -4.73 -4.47 -11.40
N GLU A 17 -3.42 -4.61 -11.33
CA GLU A 17 -2.46 -4.09 -12.29
C GLU A 17 -1.48 -5.19 -12.66
N GLU A 18 -0.95 -5.11 -13.88
CA GLU A 18 0.12 -5.98 -14.33
C GLU A 18 1.44 -5.25 -14.14
N HIS A 19 2.31 -5.78 -13.28
CA HIS A 19 3.64 -5.22 -13.04
C HIS A 19 4.66 -6.30 -13.39
N GLU A 20 5.53 -6.03 -14.37
CA GLU A 20 6.57 -6.98 -14.83
C GLU A 20 6.01 -8.35 -15.23
N GLU A 21 4.90 -8.36 -15.98
CA GLU A 21 4.19 -9.57 -16.44
C GLU A 21 3.53 -10.41 -15.32
N GLU A 22 3.56 -9.91 -14.08
CA GLU A 22 2.87 -10.51 -12.93
C GLU A 22 1.62 -9.70 -12.54
N LYS A 23 0.54 -10.40 -12.21
CA LYS A 23 -0.69 -9.77 -11.71
C LYS A 23 -0.50 -9.39 -10.25
N CYS A 24 -0.56 -8.10 -9.97
CA CYS A 24 -0.51 -7.56 -8.62
C CYS A 24 -1.74 -6.68 -8.35
N LEU A 25 -2.01 -6.46 -7.07
CA LEU A 25 -2.99 -5.48 -6.64
C LEU A 25 -2.27 -4.26 -6.09
N SER A 26 -2.62 -3.08 -6.60
CA SER A 26 -2.09 -1.81 -6.12
C SER A 26 -3.21 -0.94 -5.55
N LEU A 27 -2.94 -0.22 -4.48
CA LEU A 27 -3.84 0.79 -3.92
C LEU A 27 -3.08 2.07 -3.67
N LYS A 28 -3.57 3.16 -4.26
CA LYS A 28 -3.05 4.49 -3.99
C LYS A 28 -3.42 4.93 -2.57
N LEU A 29 -2.42 5.05 -1.70
CA LEU A 29 -2.54 5.62 -0.36
C LEU A 29 -2.57 7.15 -0.47
N ASN A 30 -3.71 7.68 -0.93
CA ASN A 30 -3.89 9.12 -1.03
C ASN A 30 -5.18 9.54 -0.34
N LYS A 31 -5.04 10.05 0.88
CA LYS A 31 -6.16 10.60 1.66
C LYS A 31 -6.10 12.13 1.77
N GLY A 32 -5.17 12.80 1.06
CA GLY A 32 -4.86 14.21 1.31
C GLY A 32 -4.13 14.94 0.18
N LYS A 33 -3.50 16.06 0.55
CA LYS A 33 -2.76 16.96 -0.36
C LYS A 33 -1.24 16.72 -0.25
N ASP A 34 -0.85 15.48 0.02
CA ASP A 34 0.55 15.11 0.16
C ASP A 34 1.29 15.33 -1.16
N ARG A 35 2.51 15.85 -1.06
CA ARG A 35 3.37 16.13 -2.22
C ARG A 35 3.88 14.85 -2.90
N PHE A 36 3.80 13.73 -2.20
CA PHE A 36 4.26 12.42 -2.65
C PHE A 36 3.09 11.45 -2.62
N TYR A 37 3.03 10.56 -3.61
CA TYR A 37 2.02 9.52 -3.66
C TYR A 37 2.65 8.22 -3.23
N HIS A 38 1.99 7.50 -2.31
CA HIS A 38 2.38 6.16 -1.94
C HIS A 38 1.40 5.17 -2.53
N PHE A 39 1.92 4.06 -3.04
CA PHE A 39 1.13 2.95 -3.53
C PHE A 39 1.44 1.74 -2.68
N LEU A 40 0.37 1.07 -2.25
CA LEU A 40 0.47 -0.18 -1.54
C LEU A 40 0.27 -1.30 -2.55
N ARG A 41 1.31 -2.09 -2.78
CA ARG A 41 1.33 -3.18 -3.72
C ARG A 41 1.28 -4.52 -2.99
N TRP A 42 0.53 -5.45 -3.54
CA TRP A 42 0.34 -6.78 -3.01
C TRP A 42 0.34 -7.79 -4.16
N TYR A 43 0.96 -8.95 -3.93
CA TYR A 43 1.05 -10.02 -4.93
C TYR A 43 0.28 -11.24 -4.44
N GLU A 44 -0.39 -11.93 -5.37
CA GLU A 44 -1.12 -13.17 -5.05
C GLU A 44 -0.17 -14.30 -4.65
N ASP A 45 1.04 -14.32 -5.21
CA ASP A 45 2.12 -15.26 -4.85
C ASP A 45 2.69 -15.01 -3.44
N GLU A 46 2.67 -13.76 -2.96
CA GLU A 46 3.15 -13.39 -1.62
C GLU A 46 2.04 -12.73 -0.77
N PRO A 47 1.00 -13.50 -0.39
CA PRO A 47 -0.18 -12.94 0.25
C PRO A 47 0.06 -12.41 1.68
N ASP A 48 1.19 -12.80 2.27
CA ASP A 48 1.66 -12.39 3.60
C ASP A 48 2.52 -11.11 3.58
N LYS A 49 2.82 -10.55 2.39
CA LYS A 49 3.66 -9.37 2.25
C LYS A 49 2.96 -8.24 1.50
N PHE A 50 3.24 -7.04 1.96
CA PHE A 50 2.86 -5.81 1.27
C PHE A 50 4.11 -4.99 0.96
N TYR A 51 4.16 -4.43 -0.24
CA TYR A 51 5.21 -3.55 -0.72
C TYR A 51 4.68 -2.13 -0.77
N ILE A 52 5.47 -1.16 -0.34
CA ILE A 52 5.08 0.25 -0.35
C ILE A 52 5.95 0.98 -1.35
N ASP A 53 5.36 1.47 -2.42
CA ASP A 53 6.03 2.24 -3.43
C ASP A 53 5.82 3.72 -3.19
N GLU A 54 6.90 4.45 -3.00
CA GLU A 54 6.92 5.90 -2.96
C GLU A 54 7.13 6.44 -4.38
N VAL A 55 6.14 7.18 -4.88
CA VAL A 55 6.23 7.89 -6.14
C VAL A 55 6.77 9.29 -5.88
N LEU A 56 8.05 9.47 -6.20
CA LEU A 56 8.73 10.74 -6.25
C LEU A 56 8.55 11.37 -7.64
N ILE A 57 8.75 12.68 -7.72
CA ILE A 57 8.62 13.47 -8.95
C ILE A 57 9.43 12.89 -10.13
N SER A 58 10.55 12.22 -9.85
CA SER A 58 11.46 11.70 -10.88
C SER A 58 11.58 10.17 -10.91
N LYS A 59 11.03 9.43 -9.94
CA LYS A 59 11.13 7.96 -9.89
C LYS A 59 10.17 7.34 -8.89
N ILE A 60 9.86 6.07 -9.09
CA ILE A 60 9.16 5.23 -8.12
C ILE A 60 10.24 4.47 -7.32
N LYS A 61 10.13 4.45 -6.00
CA LYS A 61 11.04 3.74 -5.12
C LYS A 61 10.23 2.90 -4.14
N THR A 62 10.45 1.59 -4.13
CA THR A 62 9.91 0.71 -3.10
C THR A 62 10.65 0.93 -1.79
N ILE A 63 9.91 1.21 -0.72
CA ILE A 63 10.40 1.41 0.65
C ILE A 63 9.78 0.36 1.57
N SER A 64 10.47 0.05 2.65
CA SER A 64 9.98 -0.87 3.67
C SER A 64 8.90 -0.22 4.53
N GLU A 65 8.02 -1.03 5.12
CA GLU A 65 6.98 -0.55 6.06
C GLU A 65 7.59 0.29 7.19
N GLU A 66 8.73 -0.13 7.74
CA GLU A 66 9.43 0.61 8.80
C GLU A 66 9.83 2.01 8.34
N ASP A 67 10.43 2.14 7.16
CA ASP A 67 10.84 3.43 6.58
C ASP A 67 9.63 4.33 6.27
N PHE A 68 8.54 3.71 5.80
CA PHE A 68 7.27 4.39 5.58
C PHE A 68 6.65 4.90 6.90
N LEU A 69 6.68 4.09 7.97
CA LEU A 69 6.12 4.41 9.28
C LEU A 69 6.99 5.39 10.09
N VAL A 70 8.29 5.46 9.83
CA VAL A 70 9.21 6.43 10.46
C VAL A 70 8.75 7.87 10.20
N ASN A 71 7.97 8.11 9.12
CA ASN A 71 7.35 9.40 8.82
C ASN A 71 8.36 10.55 8.89
N THR A 72 9.50 10.39 8.22
CA THR A 72 10.58 11.39 8.24
C THR A 72 10.03 12.74 7.75
N ASN A 73 9.79 13.67 8.67
CA ASN A 73 9.20 15.01 8.47
C ASN A 73 7.67 15.11 8.31
N ASN A 74 6.87 14.16 8.78
CA ASN A 74 5.39 14.26 8.73
C ASN A 74 4.78 14.35 7.30
N LEU A 75 5.57 14.07 6.27
CA LEU A 75 5.22 14.24 4.86
C LEU A 75 4.28 13.16 4.33
N THR A 76 4.09 12.08 5.08
CA THR A 76 3.31 10.90 4.66
C THR A 76 2.24 10.53 5.68
N THR A 77 1.93 11.44 6.62
CA THR A 77 1.02 11.20 7.75
C THR A 77 -0.35 10.69 7.28
N ASN A 78 -0.93 11.28 6.23
CA ASN A 78 -2.21 10.81 5.68
C ASN A 78 -2.11 9.44 5.00
N ALA A 79 -1.00 9.17 4.31
CA ALA A 79 -0.76 7.89 3.67
C ALA A 79 -0.59 6.78 4.71
N ILE A 80 0.13 7.06 5.80
CA ILE A 80 0.29 6.16 6.96
C ILE A 80 -1.05 5.91 7.65
N GLU A 81 -1.85 6.95 7.89
CA GLU A 81 -3.19 6.76 8.46
C GLU A 81 -4.07 5.91 7.55
N HIS A 82 -4.04 6.14 6.24
CA HIS A 82 -4.79 5.34 5.29
C HIS A 82 -4.32 3.88 5.30
N TYR A 83 -3.01 3.67 5.31
CA TYR A 83 -2.38 2.36 5.43
C TYR A 83 -2.82 1.63 6.71
N LYS A 84 -2.75 2.30 7.86
CA LYS A 84 -3.22 1.73 9.14
C LYS A 84 -4.69 1.36 9.09
N GLN A 85 -5.54 2.17 8.46
CA GLN A 85 -6.97 1.84 8.29
C GLN A 85 -7.19 0.62 7.39
N ILE A 86 -6.40 0.46 6.33
CA ILE A 86 -6.44 -0.72 5.46
C ILE A 86 -6.02 -1.96 6.26
N MET A 87 -4.90 -1.89 6.97
CA MET A 87 -4.41 -3.00 7.80
C MET A 87 -5.39 -3.35 8.92
N GLU A 88 -5.98 -2.37 9.60
CA GLU A 88 -7.00 -2.61 10.63
C GLU A 88 -8.26 -3.24 10.04
N LYS A 89 -8.68 -2.84 8.83
CA LYS A 89 -9.82 -3.48 8.15
C LYS A 89 -9.51 -4.91 7.74
N LEU A 90 -8.29 -5.18 7.26
CA LEU A 90 -7.83 -6.55 6.97
C LEU A 90 -7.79 -7.41 8.24
N GLU A 91 -7.45 -6.83 9.38
CA GLU A 91 -7.49 -7.53 10.67
C GLU A 91 -8.91 -7.78 11.18
N LYS A 92 -9.83 -6.82 10.97
CA LYS A 92 -11.24 -6.87 11.42
C LYS A 92 -12.23 -7.57 10.49
N ALA A 93 -11.91 -7.80 9.22
CA ALA A 93 -12.79 -8.47 8.26
C ALA A 93 -12.97 -9.98 8.55
N ASN A 94 -12.62 -10.40 9.76
CA ASN A 94 -12.60 -11.77 10.27
C ASN A 94 -13.67 -11.98 11.35
#